data_AF-A0A934WU63-F1
#
_entry.id   AF-A0A934WU63-F1
#
_cell.length_a   1.000
_cell.length_b   1.000
_cell.length_c   1.000
_cell.angle_alpha   90.00
_cell.angle_beta   90.00
_cell.angle_gamma   90.00
#
_symmetry.space_group_name_H-M   'P 1'
#
loop_
_entity.id
_entity.type
_entity.pdbx_description
1 polymer ?
#
loop_
_entity_poly.entity_id
_entity_poly.type
_entity_poly.pdbx_seq_one_letter_code
_entity_poly.pdbx_strand_id
1 'polypeptide(L)'
;MKVLKKLFGGINLTWPKLIIFAVAIGVYTGLINQVPFLYDTSLRDSAIYFDRWVLFGILIIMNSKSNIDSALKCFVFFLISQPLIYLVEVPFLGWSVMQYYRNWILWTILTLPMGFIGYYMKKDRPWGLIILVPMLLLVGGHYSLYFGQMLFSFPFHLYSTIFCAGTLVLYSLCIFSDKRVKLAALIISGLMIVGGTVYNFVKPPVYITDILSSGGETAATTFDDSYKVYWDSDSHGDLSIRYEEATEDYLVHAELTHSGQAAFTLEAPDGSKLNYDIMIERNTYEVKKK
;
A
#
# COMPACT_ATOMS: atom_id res chain seq x y z
N MET A 1 -0.93 18.49 -20.30
CA MET A 1 -0.11 17.44 -20.98
C MET A 1 1.34 17.84 -21.29
N LYS A 2 1.63 19.03 -21.85
CA LYS A 2 3.02 19.44 -22.20
C LYS A 2 3.99 19.40 -21.01
N VAL A 3 3.58 19.89 -19.84
CA VAL A 3 4.40 19.89 -18.61
C VAL A 3 4.70 18.47 -18.13
N LEU A 4 3.68 17.60 -18.07
CA LEU A 4 3.86 16.20 -17.67
C LEU A 4 4.80 15.45 -18.61
N LYS A 5 4.65 15.60 -19.94
CA LYS A 5 5.59 15.00 -20.90
C LYS A 5 7.03 15.49 -20.72
N LYS A 6 7.23 16.74 -20.29
CA LYS A 6 8.57 17.27 -20.01
C LYS A 6 9.26 16.50 -18.89
N LEU A 7 8.51 15.92 -17.95
CA LEU A 7 9.08 15.06 -16.89
C LEU A 7 9.64 13.75 -17.43
N PHE A 8 9.17 13.26 -18.59
CA PHE A 8 9.57 11.98 -19.18
C PHE A 8 10.52 12.19 -20.38
N GLY A 9 11.67 12.83 -20.14
CA GLY A 9 12.74 13.00 -21.14
C GLY A 9 13.04 14.46 -21.53
N GLY A 10 12.37 15.43 -20.92
CA GLY A 10 12.61 16.86 -21.12
C GLY A 10 13.41 17.55 -20.01
N ILE A 11 13.86 16.80 -18.99
CA ILE A 11 14.68 17.31 -17.89
C ILE A 11 16.15 17.04 -18.20
N ASN A 12 17.00 18.08 -18.14
CA ASN A 12 18.44 17.88 -18.09
C ASN A 12 18.85 17.42 -16.67
N LEU A 13 18.80 16.10 -16.45
CA LEU A 13 19.14 15.44 -15.20
C LEU A 13 20.66 15.25 -15.09
N THR A 14 21.33 16.25 -14.53
CA THR A 14 22.75 16.22 -14.22
C THR A 14 23.02 15.46 -12.91
N TRP A 15 24.26 15.03 -12.70
CA TRP A 15 24.68 14.34 -11.46
C TRP A 15 24.35 15.12 -10.18
N PRO A 16 24.64 16.44 -10.07
CA PRO A 16 24.27 17.20 -8.88
C PRO A 16 22.76 17.20 -8.61
N LYS A 17 21.93 17.34 -9.66
CA LYS A 17 20.47 17.31 -9.52
C LYS A 17 19.97 15.95 -9.05
N LEU A 18 20.55 14.87 -9.56
CA LEU A 18 20.24 13.51 -9.12
C LEU A 18 20.56 13.32 -7.63
N ILE A 19 21.74 13.76 -7.20
CA ILE A 19 22.19 13.63 -5.80
C ILE A 19 21.26 14.42 -4.87
N ILE A 20 20.95 15.67 -5.21
CA ILE A 20 19.99 16.49 -4.44
C ILE A 20 18.63 15.80 -4.36
N PHE A 21 18.15 15.27 -5.48
CA PHE A 21 16.89 14.55 -5.53
C PHE A 21 16.90 13.29 -4.65
N ALA A 22 17.97 12.49 -4.71
CA ALA A 22 18.13 11.29 -3.89
C ALA A 22 18.15 11.62 -2.38
N VAL A 23 18.88 12.67 -2.00
CA VAL A 23 18.94 13.15 -0.61
C VAL A 23 17.56 13.62 -0.15
N ALA A 24 16.89 14.46 -0.94
CA ALA A 24 15.57 14.97 -0.59
C ALA A 24 14.54 13.86 -0.39
N ILE A 25 14.52 12.86 -1.29
CA ILE A 25 13.60 11.71 -1.18
C ILE A 25 13.95 10.83 0.02
N GLY A 26 15.23 10.56 0.27
CA GLY A 26 15.68 9.76 1.42
C GLY A 26 15.30 10.41 2.75
N VAL A 27 15.59 11.70 2.91
CA VAL A 27 15.24 12.45 4.13
C VAL A 27 13.72 12.54 4.31
N TYR A 28 12.98 12.93 3.26
CA TYR A 28 11.53 13.03 3.33
C TYR A 28 10.89 11.70 3.75
N THR A 29 11.31 10.60 3.14
CA THR A 29 10.73 9.27 3.42
C THR A 29 11.04 8.83 4.85
N GLY A 30 12.28 9.02 5.31
CA GLY A 30 12.66 8.74 6.70
C GLY A 30 11.87 9.58 7.71
N LEU A 31 11.71 10.88 7.45
CA LEU A 31 10.94 11.77 8.34
C LEU A 31 9.48 11.37 8.43
N ILE A 32 8.82 11.11 7.29
CA ILE A 32 7.40 10.74 7.28
C ILE A 32 7.16 9.40 7.98
N ASN A 33 8.08 8.44 7.84
CA ASN A 33 7.93 7.12 8.46
C ASN A 33 7.96 7.19 10.01
N GLN A 34 8.47 8.28 10.59
CA GLN A 34 8.56 8.48 12.04
C GLN A 34 7.34 9.17 12.65
N VAL A 35 6.40 9.68 11.86
CA VAL A 35 5.27 10.45 12.38
C VAL A 35 4.13 9.50 12.78
N PRO A 36 3.80 9.35 14.09
CA PRO A 36 2.86 8.32 14.53
C PRO A 36 1.43 8.53 14.04
N PHE A 37 0.94 9.78 13.96
CA PHE A 37 -0.40 10.05 13.46
C PHE A 37 -0.55 9.85 11.94
N LEU A 38 0.58 9.64 11.23
CA LEU A 38 0.58 9.25 9.82
C LEU A 38 0.64 7.73 9.63
N TYR A 39 0.64 6.97 10.74
CA TYR A 39 0.48 5.53 10.73
C TYR A 39 -0.81 5.19 9.95
N ASP A 40 -0.68 4.27 9.00
CA ASP A 40 -1.77 3.83 8.13
C ASP A 40 -2.36 4.88 7.17
N THR A 41 -1.61 5.94 6.86
CA THR A 41 -2.04 6.94 5.87
C THR A 41 -1.28 6.81 4.55
N SER A 42 -1.84 7.43 3.51
CA SER A 42 -1.16 7.56 2.22
C SER A 42 0.23 8.18 2.29
N LEU A 43 0.52 9.02 3.29
CA LEU A 43 1.84 9.62 3.38
C LEU A 43 2.91 8.57 3.71
N ARG A 44 2.58 7.59 4.54
CA ARG A 44 3.51 6.55 4.95
C ARG A 44 3.65 5.40 3.94
N ASP A 45 2.69 5.24 3.05
CA ASP A 45 2.76 4.25 1.96
C ASP A 45 4.06 4.32 1.14
N SER A 46 4.67 5.51 0.95
CA SER A 46 5.99 5.65 0.29
C SER A 46 7.12 4.86 0.94
N ALA A 47 7.06 4.74 2.27
CA ALA A 47 8.10 4.10 3.05
C ALA A 47 7.94 2.58 3.05
N ILE A 48 6.75 2.08 2.72
CA ILE A 48 6.38 0.66 2.81
C ILE A 48 6.44 -0.01 1.42
N TYR A 49 5.95 0.66 0.37
CA TYR A 49 5.77 0.06 -0.95
C TYR A 49 6.54 0.78 -2.05
N PHE A 50 6.76 0.08 -3.16
CA PHE A 50 7.63 0.50 -4.27
C PHE A 50 6.99 1.43 -5.31
N ASP A 51 5.70 1.78 -5.25
CA ASP A 51 5.03 2.52 -6.33
C ASP A 51 5.68 3.87 -6.66
N ARG A 52 6.02 4.68 -5.65
CA ARG A 52 6.74 5.96 -5.83
C ARG A 52 8.18 5.75 -6.28
N TRP A 53 8.82 4.70 -5.79
CA TRP A 53 10.19 4.34 -6.19
C TRP A 53 10.28 3.94 -7.66
N VAL A 54 9.26 3.23 -8.17
CA VAL A 54 9.11 2.93 -9.60
C VAL A 54 8.98 4.22 -10.42
N LEU A 55 8.18 5.18 -9.96
CA LEU A 55 8.08 6.49 -10.62
C LEU A 55 9.44 7.18 -10.69
N PHE A 56 10.18 7.23 -9.59
CA PHE A 56 11.51 7.85 -9.56
C PHE A 56 12.49 7.14 -10.50
N GLY A 57 12.49 5.81 -10.51
CA GLY A 57 13.28 5.01 -11.44
C GLY A 57 12.95 5.35 -12.89
N ILE A 58 11.68 5.37 -13.27
CA ILE A 58 11.23 5.71 -14.62
C ILE A 58 11.62 7.15 -14.99
N LEU A 59 11.44 8.12 -14.10
CA LEU A 59 11.84 9.51 -14.34
C LEU A 59 13.35 9.61 -14.60
N ILE A 60 14.18 8.91 -13.82
CA ILE A 60 15.63 8.88 -14.03
C ILE A 60 15.96 8.26 -15.38
N ILE A 61 15.39 7.09 -15.70
CA ILE A 61 15.62 6.38 -16.95
C ILE A 61 15.27 7.27 -18.15
N MET A 62 14.08 7.88 -18.15
CA MET A 62 13.58 8.67 -19.27
C MET A 62 14.43 9.92 -19.51
N ASN A 63 15.05 10.49 -18.47
CA ASN A 63 15.92 11.67 -18.59
C ASN A 63 17.42 11.35 -18.69
N SER A 64 17.79 10.07 -18.81
CA SER A 64 19.19 9.65 -18.97
C SER A 64 19.64 9.68 -20.43
N LYS A 65 20.94 9.87 -20.66
CA LYS A 65 21.56 10.06 -21.99
C LYS A 65 21.90 8.75 -22.71
N SER A 66 22.15 7.69 -21.96
CA SER A 66 22.48 6.36 -22.45
C SER A 66 21.98 5.29 -21.47
N ASN A 67 22.05 4.03 -21.88
CA ASN A 67 21.78 2.87 -21.02
C ASN A 67 22.72 2.81 -19.81
N ILE A 68 24.01 3.09 -20.00
CA ILE A 68 24.99 3.16 -18.90
C ILE A 68 24.68 4.33 -17.97
N ASP A 69 24.39 5.52 -18.52
CA ASP A 69 24.01 6.69 -17.72
C ASP A 69 22.74 6.41 -16.89
N SER A 70 21.76 5.74 -17.50
CA SER A 70 20.53 5.30 -16.83
C SER A 70 20.80 4.33 -15.68
N ALA A 71 21.59 3.28 -15.94
CA ALA A 71 21.98 2.28 -14.94
C ALA A 71 22.69 2.93 -13.74
N LEU A 72 23.71 3.75 -14.00
CA LEU A 72 24.50 4.39 -12.96
C LEU A 72 23.67 5.41 -12.17
N LYS A 73 22.79 6.18 -12.81
CA LYS A 73 21.94 7.14 -12.10
C LYS A 73 20.88 6.46 -11.25
N CYS A 74 20.25 5.39 -11.74
CA CYS A 74 19.36 4.58 -10.91
C CYS A 74 20.12 4.02 -9.70
N PHE A 75 21.27 3.39 -9.93
CA PHE A 75 22.12 2.86 -8.87
C PHE A 75 22.49 3.89 -7.82
N VAL A 76 23.04 5.04 -8.23
CA VAL A 76 23.44 6.10 -7.30
C VAL A 76 22.23 6.70 -6.57
N PHE A 77 21.08 6.86 -7.24
CA PHE A 77 19.88 7.35 -6.58
C PHE A 77 19.46 6.43 -5.43
N PHE A 78 19.38 5.11 -5.66
CA PHE A 78 19.01 4.15 -4.62
C PHE A 78 20.13 3.99 -3.57
N LEU A 79 21.40 4.03 -3.98
CA LEU A 79 22.55 3.95 -3.09
C LEU A 79 22.60 5.11 -2.09
N ILE A 80 22.10 6.29 -2.46
CA ILE A 80 22.02 7.45 -1.56
C ILE A 80 20.72 7.41 -0.76
N SER A 81 19.58 7.29 -1.43
CA SER A 81 18.27 7.47 -0.79
C SER A 81 17.94 6.37 0.22
N GLN A 82 18.23 5.11 -0.07
CA GLN A 82 17.92 3.97 0.81
C GLN A 82 18.64 4.04 2.17
N PRO A 83 19.98 4.17 2.24
CA PRO A 83 20.65 4.27 3.54
C PRO A 83 20.31 5.55 4.29
N LEU A 84 19.99 6.64 3.57
CA LEU A 84 19.62 7.89 4.20
C LEU A 84 18.29 7.81 4.94
N ILE A 85 17.34 7.00 4.48
CA ILE A 85 16.12 6.68 5.24
C ILE A 85 16.55 6.15 6.61
N TYR A 86 17.39 5.12 6.67
CA TYR A 86 17.81 4.53 7.95
C TYR A 86 18.52 5.54 8.85
N LEU A 87 19.42 6.35 8.28
CA LEU A 87 20.16 7.33 9.07
C LEU A 87 19.25 8.37 9.72
N VAL A 88 18.11 8.69 9.08
CA VAL A 88 17.09 9.57 9.66
C VAL A 88 16.27 8.86 10.74
N GLU A 89 16.05 7.56 10.63
CA GLU A 89 15.24 6.77 11.57
C GLU A 89 16.01 6.31 12.82
N VAL A 90 17.32 6.05 12.69
CA VAL A 90 18.19 5.54 13.77
C VAL A 90 18.14 6.38 15.06
N PRO A 91 18.14 7.73 15.03
CA PRO A 91 18.04 8.54 16.24
C PRO A 91 16.76 8.33 17.06
N PHE A 92 15.68 7.84 16.42
CA PHE A 92 14.37 7.69 17.05
C PHE A 92 14.03 6.24 17.39
N LEU A 93 14.48 5.29 16.56
CA LEU A 93 14.13 3.86 16.67
C LEU A 93 15.31 2.95 17.01
N GLY A 94 16.54 3.48 17.01
CA GLY A 94 17.77 2.72 17.24
C GLY A 94 18.23 1.90 16.02
N TRP A 95 19.27 1.09 16.22
CA TRP A 95 19.91 0.32 15.14
C TRP A 95 19.14 -0.92 14.68
N SER A 96 18.10 -1.33 15.40
CA SER A 96 17.23 -2.45 15.02
C SER A 96 16.53 -2.20 13.68
N VAL A 97 16.35 -0.93 13.28
CA VAL A 97 15.81 -0.53 11.98
C VAL A 97 16.53 -1.21 10.82
N MET A 98 17.85 -1.44 10.92
CA MET A 98 18.63 -2.08 9.86
C MET A 98 18.16 -3.51 9.53
N GLN A 99 17.48 -4.19 10.46
CA GLN A 99 16.93 -5.53 10.23
C GLN A 99 15.74 -5.52 9.28
N TYR A 100 14.89 -4.49 9.34
CA TYR A 100 13.73 -4.34 8.45
C TYR A 100 14.13 -4.19 6.99
N TYR A 101 15.36 -3.74 6.74
CA TYR A 101 15.86 -3.43 5.42
C TYR A 101 16.98 -4.35 4.94
N ARG A 102 17.07 -5.57 5.49
CA ARG A 102 18.15 -6.53 5.22
C ARG A 102 18.58 -6.65 3.76
N ASN A 103 17.62 -6.56 2.83
CA ASN A 103 17.86 -6.74 1.39
C ASN A 103 18.16 -5.45 0.62
N TRP A 104 18.29 -4.29 1.27
CA TRP A 104 18.41 -2.99 0.59
C TRP A 104 19.62 -2.88 -0.34
N ILE A 105 20.74 -3.49 0.03
CA ILE A 105 21.96 -3.52 -0.80
C ILE A 105 21.67 -4.31 -2.08
N LEU A 106 21.03 -5.47 -1.97
CA LEU A 106 20.67 -6.29 -3.12
C LEU A 106 19.71 -5.53 -4.06
N TRP A 107 18.66 -4.90 -3.51
CA TRP A 107 17.74 -4.07 -4.30
C TRP A 107 18.47 -2.93 -5.00
N THR A 108 19.39 -2.26 -4.31
CA THR A 108 20.22 -1.19 -4.89
C THR A 108 21.07 -1.71 -6.04
N ILE A 109 21.75 -2.84 -5.88
CA ILE A 109 22.56 -3.44 -6.96
C ILE A 109 21.70 -3.81 -8.16
N LEU A 110 20.50 -4.38 -7.94
CA LEU A 110 19.58 -4.75 -9.02
C LEU A 110 19.06 -3.55 -9.82
N THR A 111 19.19 -2.32 -9.32
CA THR A 111 18.84 -1.13 -10.10
C THR A 111 19.80 -0.86 -11.27
N LEU A 112 21.02 -1.44 -11.27
CA LEU A 112 21.93 -1.38 -12.41
C LEU A 112 21.34 -2.06 -13.66
N PRO A 113 21.04 -3.38 -13.65
CA PRO A 113 20.43 -4.03 -14.80
C PRO A 113 19.05 -3.45 -15.12
N MET A 114 18.24 -3.09 -14.12
CA MET A 114 16.94 -2.45 -14.36
C MET A 114 17.08 -1.11 -15.07
N GLY A 115 18.00 -0.23 -14.65
CA GLY A 115 18.23 1.06 -15.30
C GLY A 115 18.81 0.89 -16.70
N PHE A 116 19.69 -0.09 -16.92
CA PHE A 116 20.27 -0.39 -18.23
C PHE A 116 19.20 -0.86 -19.23
N ILE A 117 18.40 -1.86 -18.84
CA ILE A 117 17.33 -2.43 -19.68
C ILE A 117 16.21 -1.41 -19.86
N GLY A 118 15.82 -0.72 -18.79
CA GLY A 118 14.77 0.30 -18.79
C GLY A 118 15.02 1.41 -19.81
N TYR A 119 16.28 1.76 -20.08
CA TYR A 119 16.62 2.76 -21.09
C TYR A 119 16.07 2.43 -22.49
N TYR A 120 15.91 1.15 -22.83
CA TYR A 120 15.38 0.74 -24.12
C TYR A 120 13.89 1.07 -24.30
N MET A 121 13.15 1.39 -23.22
CA MET A 121 11.78 1.95 -23.34
C MET A 121 11.77 3.25 -24.16
N LYS A 122 12.84 4.05 -24.09
CA LYS A 122 12.98 5.31 -24.84
C LYS A 122 13.05 5.14 -26.36
N LYS A 123 13.31 3.92 -26.84
CA LYS A 123 13.45 3.66 -28.28
C LYS A 123 12.11 3.65 -29.02
N ASP A 124 11.00 3.78 -28.30
CA ASP A 124 9.63 3.86 -28.84
C ASP A 124 9.29 2.68 -29.77
N ARG A 125 9.57 1.48 -29.28
CA ARG A 125 9.36 0.21 -29.99
C ARG A 125 8.48 -0.70 -29.14
N PRO A 126 7.77 -1.68 -29.73
CA PRO A 126 6.85 -2.55 -28.98
C PRO A 126 7.49 -3.29 -27.80
N TRP A 127 8.76 -3.66 -27.90
CA TRP A 127 9.49 -4.29 -26.78
C TRP A 127 9.72 -3.33 -25.59
N GLY A 128 9.65 -2.02 -25.81
CA GLY A 128 9.63 -1.04 -24.73
C GLY A 128 8.42 -1.24 -23.80
N LEU A 129 7.27 -1.64 -24.35
CA LEU A 129 6.11 -2.00 -23.55
C LEU A 129 6.34 -3.28 -22.75
N ILE A 130 7.01 -4.28 -23.34
CA ILE A 130 7.38 -5.52 -22.63
C ILE A 130 8.26 -5.21 -21.41
N ILE A 131 9.18 -4.26 -21.53
CA ILE A 131 10.03 -3.78 -20.42
C ILE A 131 9.20 -3.05 -19.36
N LEU A 132 8.18 -2.28 -19.77
CA LEU A 132 7.33 -1.50 -18.87
C LEU A 132 6.28 -2.36 -18.14
N VAL A 133 5.78 -3.44 -18.75
CA VAL A 133 4.70 -4.27 -18.21
C VAL A 133 4.95 -4.77 -16.78
N PRO A 134 6.14 -5.29 -16.40
CA PRO A 134 6.41 -5.67 -15.02
C PRO A 134 6.20 -4.53 -14.02
N MET A 135 6.53 -3.30 -14.41
CA MET A 135 6.30 -2.11 -13.57
C MET A 135 4.82 -1.74 -13.51
N LEU A 136 4.08 -1.89 -14.60
CA LEU A 136 2.62 -1.72 -14.59
C LEU A 136 1.95 -2.76 -13.69
N LEU A 137 2.39 -4.02 -13.78
CA LEU A 137 1.89 -5.12 -12.96
C LEU A 137 2.07 -4.84 -11.46
N LEU A 138 3.27 -4.40 -11.08
CA LEU A 138 3.58 -4.02 -9.70
C LEU A 138 2.73 -2.84 -9.23
N VAL A 139 2.66 -1.75 -10.01
CA VAL A 139 1.90 -0.56 -9.63
C VAL A 139 0.39 -0.83 -9.60
N GLY A 140 -0.14 -1.67 -10.50
CA GLY A 140 -1.54 -2.07 -10.47
C GLY A 140 -1.88 -3.05 -9.34
N GLY A 141 -0.92 -3.88 -8.93
CA GLY A 141 -1.04 -4.64 -7.68
C GLY A 141 -1.14 -3.73 -6.46
N HIS A 142 -0.28 -2.72 -6.36
CA HIS A 142 -0.37 -1.70 -5.29
C HIS A 142 -1.65 -0.88 -5.38
N TYR A 143 -2.12 -0.53 -6.59
CA TYR A 143 -3.44 0.10 -6.77
C TYR A 143 -4.55 -0.75 -6.14
N SER A 144 -4.60 -2.04 -6.47
CA SER A 144 -5.60 -2.95 -5.93
C SER A 144 -5.52 -3.05 -4.41
N LEU A 145 -4.31 -3.09 -3.86
CA LEU A 145 -4.05 -3.13 -2.43
C LEU A 145 -4.56 -1.86 -1.71
N TYR A 146 -4.15 -0.68 -2.17
CA TYR A 146 -4.55 0.60 -1.57
C TYR A 146 -6.03 0.88 -1.76
N PHE A 147 -6.61 0.46 -2.89
CA PHE A 147 -8.04 0.62 -3.13
C PHE A 147 -8.86 -0.21 -2.14
N GLY A 148 -8.46 -1.46 -1.88
CA GLY A 148 -9.06 -2.27 -0.82
C GLY A 148 -8.94 -1.58 0.55
N GLN A 149 -7.73 -1.17 0.94
CA GLN A 149 -7.51 -0.49 2.23
C GLN A 149 -8.33 0.81 2.36
N MET A 150 -8.48 1.55 1.27
CA MET A 150 -9.31 2.76 1.21
C MET A 150 -10.81 2.45 1.33
N LEU A 151 -11.29 1.34 0.76
CA LEU A 151 -12.69 0.91 0.96
C LEU A 151 -12.95 0.52 2.42
N PHE A 152 -11.99 -0.16 3.06
CA PHE A 152 -12.11 -0.58 4.46
C PHE A 152 -12.04 0.62 5.43
N SER A 153 -11.16 1.60 5.18
CA SER A 153 -10.90 2.74 6.07
C SER A 153 -10.89 4.07 5.32
N PHE A 154 -12.02 4.48 4.75
CA PHE A 154 -12.09 5.76 4.06
C PHE A 154 -11.92 6.94 5.05
N PRO A 155 -11.12 8.00 4.75
CA PRO A 155 -10.42 8.31 3.50
C PRO A 155 -8.94 7.90 3.45
N PHE A 156 -8.49 6.98 4.31
CA PHE A 156 -7.10 6.53 4.31
C PHE A 156 -6.76 5.83 2.98
N HIS A 157 -5.48 5.85 2.61
CA HIS A 157 -4.97 5.33 1.34
C HIS A 157 -5.52 5.95 0.04
N LEU A 158 -6.49 6.88 0.09
CA LEU A 158 -7.09 7.52 -1.08
C LEU A 158 -6.04 8.17 -2.00
N TYR A 159 -5.09 8.91 -1.44
CA TYR A 159 -4.05 9.54 -2.25
C TYR A 159 -3.16 8.51 -2.94
N SER A 160 -2.80 7.42 -2.26
CA SER A 160 -1.99 6.35 -2.85
C SER A 160 -2.74 5.60 -3.95
N THR A 161 -4.03 5.33 -3.76
CA THR A 161 -4.93 4.79 -4.78
C THR A 161 -4.97 5.67 -6.02
N ILE A 162 -5.22 6.97 -5.86
CA ILE A 162 -5.25 7.93 -6.97
C ILE A 162 -3.88 8.03 -7.63
N PHE A 163 -2.80 8.02 -6.84
CA PHE A 163 -1.43 8.06 -7.33
C PHE A 163 -1.10 6.84 -8.20
N CYS A 164 -1.43 5.62 -7.77
CA CYS A 164 -1.21 4.41 -8.57
C CYS A 164 -2.04 4.40 -9.86
N ALA A 165 -3.34 4.75 -9.78
CA ALA A 165 -4.19 4.86 -10.97
C ALA A 165 -3.64 5.93 -11.95
N GLY A 166 -3.25 7.08 -11.42
CA GLY A 166 -2.67 8.18 -12.18
C GLY A 166 -1.35 7.78 -12.85
N THR A 167 -0.44 7.13 -12.12
CA THR A 167 0.86 6.70 -12.66
C THR A 167 0.73 5.63 -13.74
N LEU A 168 -0.19 4.67 -13.58
CA LEU A 168 -0.52 3.70 -14.64
C LEU A 168 -0.90 4.40 -15.95
N VAL A 169 -1.78 5.40 -15.87
CA VAL A 169 -2.18 6.19 -17.04
C VAL A 169 -1.02 7.06 -17.56
N LEU A 170 -0.25 7.69 -16.67
CA LEU A 170 0.85 8.57 -17.04
C LEU A 170 1.97 7.84 -17.77
N TYR A 171 2.38 6.66 -17.31
CA TYR A 171 3.40 5.86 -17.98
C TYR A 171 3.00 5.54 -19.42
N SER A 172 1.77 5.07 -19.59
CA SER A 172 1.19 4.73 -20.89
C SER A 172 1.12 5.94 -21.84
N LEU A 173 0.77 7.12 -21.32
CA LEU A 173 0.65 8.34 -22.13
C LEU A 173 1.97 9.07 -22.43
N CYS A 174 2.95 8.99 -21.52
CA CYS A 174 4.13 9.85 -21.55
C CYS A 174 5.39 9.15 -22.04
N ILE A 175 5.50 7.82 -21.90
CA ILE A 175 6.71 7.09 -22.31
C ILE A 175 6.75 6.87 -23.83
N PHE A 176 5.64 6.46 -24.43
CA PHE A 176 5.57 6.11 -25.85
C PHE A 176 5.01 7.24 -26.71
N SER A 177 5.57 7.42 -27.91
CA SER A 177 5.04 8.33 -28.92
C SER A 177 4.19 7.60 -29.95
N ASP A 178 4.54 6.36 -30.29
CA ASP A 178 3.76 5.47 -31.14
C ASP A 178 2.32 5.29 -30.59
N LYS A 179 1.32 5.55 -31.44
CA LYS A 179 -0.10 5.51 -31.05
C LYS A 179 -0.58 4.10 -30.70
N ARG A 180 -0.07 3.06 -31.38
CA ARG A 180 -0.46 1.67 -31.15
C ARG A 180 0.12 1.16 -29.84
N VAL A 181 1.40 1.42 -29.59
CA VAL A 181 2.05 1.04 -28.33
C VAL A 181 1.41 1.77 -27.14
N LYS A 182 1.12 3.07 -27.29
CA LYS A 182 0.40 3.86 -26.30
C LYS A 182 -0.99 3.31 -25.99
N LEU A 183 -1.76 2.98 -27.04
CA LEU A 183 -3.09 2.43 -26.87
C LEU A 183 -3.05 1.07 -26.17
N ALA A 184 -2.11 0.20 -26.55
CA ALA A 184 -1.91 -1.08 -25.88
C ALA A 184 -1.55 -0.90 -24.40
N ALA A 185 -0.62 0.01 -24.09
CA ALA A 185 -0.25 0.33 -22.71
C ALA A 185 -1.45 0.87 -21.90
N LEU A 186 -2.26 1.76 -22.49
CA LEU A 186 -3.48 2.27 -21.87
C LEU A 186 -4.52 1.18 -21.60
N ILE A 187 -4.71 0.25 -22.55
CA ILE A 187 -5.63 -0.88 -22.37
C ILE A 187 -5.16 -1.74 -21.19
N ILE A 188 -3.86 -2.06 -21.13
CA ILE A 188 -3.28 -2.83 -20.01
C ILE A 188 -3.52 -2.08 -18.69
N SER A 189 -3.14 -0.80 -18.61
CA SER A 189 -3.37 0.03 -17.43
C SER A 189 -4.86 0.10 -17.03
N GLY A 190 -5.75 0.27 -18.00
CA GLY A 190 -7.20 0.34 -17.77
C GLY A 190 -7.75 -0.98 -17.25
N LEU A 191 -7.34 -2.11 -17.83
CA LEU A 191 -7.71 -3.44 -17.34
C LEU A 191 -7.23 -3.69 -15.91
N MET A 192 -6.03 -3.21 -15.55
CA MET A 192 -5.52 -3.32 -14.19
C MET A 192 -6.32 -2.48 -13.19
N ILE A 193 -6.68 -1.25 -13.56
CA ILE A 193 -7.51 -0.39 -12.72
C ILE A 193 -8.90 -1.00 -12.57
N VAL A 194 -9.61 -1.26 -13.67
CA VAL A 194 -10.97 -1.84 -13.64
C VAL A 194 -10.97 -3.20 -12.95
N GLY A 195 -10.02 -4.06 -13.27
CA GLY A 195 -9.88 -5.38 -12.66
C GLY A 195 -9.64 -5.30 -11.16
N GLY A 196 -8.72 -4.44 -10.70
CA GLY A 196 -8.46 -4.22 -9.28
C GLY A 196 -9.67 -3.61 -8.56
N THR A 197 -10.38 -2.67 -9.19
CA THR A 197 -11.61 -2.08 -8.65
C THR A 197 -12.69 -3.15 -8.48
N VAL A 198 -13.01 -3.88 -9.55
CA VAL A 198 -14.04 -4.93 -9.53
C VAL A 198 -13.68 -6.03 -8.54
N TYR A 199 -12.42 -6.47 -8.51
CA TYR A 199 -11.96 -7.49 -7.57
C TYR A 199 -12.24 -7.08 -6.13
N ASN A 200 -11.90 -5.86 -5.72
CA ASN A 200 -12.14 -5.39 -4.35
C ASN A 200 -13.62 -5.12 -4.05
N PHE A 201 -14.47 -4.83 -5.04
CA PHE A 201 -15.92 -4.76 -4.78
C PHE A 201 -16.58 -6.14 -4.67
N VAL A 202 -16.11 -7.12 -5.44
CA VAL A 202 -16.63 -8.51 -5.39
C VAL A 202 -16.07 -9.26 -4.18
N LYS A 203 -14.83 -8.96 -3.80
CA LYS A 203 -14.12 -9.52 -2.65
C LYS A 203 -13.55 -8.37 -1.81
N PRO A 204 -14.41 -7.67 -1.04
CA PRO A 204 -13.94 -6.62 -0.16
C PRO A 204 -12.93 -7.17 0.84
N PRO A 205 -11.97 -6.35 1.28
CA PRO A 205 -11.09 -6.73 2.38
C PRO A 205 -11.92 -7.01 3.62
N VAL A 206 -11.65 -8.15 4.26
CA VAL A 206 -12.28 -8.55 5.51
C VAL A 206 -11.20 -8.64 6.57
N TYR A 207 -11.39 -7.96 7.69
CA TYR A 207 -10.57 -8.13 8.89
C TYR A 207 -11.26 -9.16 9.79
N ILE A 208 -10.66 -10.35 9.84
CA ILE A 208 -11.17 -11.50 10.60
C ILE A 208 -10.48 -11.52 11.95
N THR A 209 -11.25 -11.49 13.04
CA THR A 209 -10.72 -11.52 14.40
C THR A 209 -11.74 -11.97 15.42
N ASP A 210 -11.27 -12.46 16.56
CA ASP A 210 -12.12 -12.80 17.70
C ASP A 210 -12.13 -11.60 18.65
N ILE A 211 -13.32 -11.02 18.87
CA ILE A 211 -13.50 -9.73 19.56
C ILE A 211 -13.88 -9.87 21.04
N LEU A 212 -14.38 -11.04 21.45
CA LEU A 212 -14.69 -11.37 22.84
C LEU A 212 -14.45 -12.86 23.10
N SER A 213 -13.99 -13.19 24.30
CA SER A 213 -13.81 -14.55 24.82
C SER A 213 -14.75 -14.76 26.00
N SER A 214 -15.47 -15.88 26.08
CA SER A 214 -16.42 -16.15 27.15
C SER A 214 -15.72 -16.25 28.51
N GLY A 215 -16.13 -15.42 29.47
CA GLY A 215 -15.49 -15.36 30.79
C GLY A 215 -14.08 -14.75 30.79
N GLY A 216 -13.60 -14.20 29.66
CA GLY A 216 -12.39 -13.39 29.60
C GLY A 216 -12.58 -12.02 30.25
N GLU A 217 -11.49 -11.28 30.53
CA GLU A 217 -11.55 -9.96 31.20
C GLU A 217 -12.48 -8.96 30.50
N THR A 218 -12.61 -9.06 29.17
CA THR A 218 -13.47 -8.22 28.33
C THR A 218 -14.94 -8.65 28.36
N ALA A 219 -15.21 -9.95 28.51
CA ALA A 219 -16.56 -10.47 28.62
C ALA A 219 -16.96 -10.50 30.10
N ALA A 220 -17.77 -9.53 30.51
CA ALA A 220 -18.28 -9.45 31.89
C ALA A 220 -19.17 -10.65 32.30
N THR A 221 -19.38 -11.63 31.42
CA THR A 221 -20.23 -12.80 31.57
C THR A 221 -19.71 -13.96 30.70
N THR A 222 -19.92 -15.19 31.14
CA THR A 222 -19.74 -16.40 30.31
C THR A 222 -20.89 -16.54 29.31
N PHE A 223 -20.60 -16.93 28.08
CA PHE A 223 -21.58 -17.16 27.01
C PHE A 223 -21.22 -18.41 26.20
N ASP A 224 -22.18 -18.97 25.48
CA ASP A 224 -22.00 -20.17 24.64
C ASP A 224 -22.72 -20.01 23.29
N ASP A 225 -22.81 -21.08 22.50
CA ASP A 225 -23.45 -21.09 21.18
C ASP A 225 -24.99 -20.94 21.21
N SER A 226 -25.61 -20.94 22.40
CA SER A 226 -27.03 -20.63 22.54
C SER A 226 -27.34 -19.13 22.50
N TYR A 227 -26.31 -18.29 22.69
CA TYR A 227 -26.43 -16.84 22.61
C TYR A 227 -26.56 -16.38 21.16
N LYS A 228 -27.21 -15.24 20.97
CA LYS A 228 -27.24 -14.54 19.68
C LYS A 228 -26.32 -13.33 19.74
N VAL A 229 -25.60 -13.08 18.65
CA VAL A 229 -24.78 -11.89 18.48
C VAL A 229 -25.20 -11.16 17.20
N TYR A 230 -25.40 -9.85 17.29
CA TYR A 230 -25.77 -9.01 16.14
C TYR A 230 -25.37 -7.55 16.37
N TRP A 231 -25.18 -6.82 15.26
CA TRP A 231 -24.92 -5.38 15.28
C TRP A 231 -26.17 -4.59 15.69
N ASP A 232 -25.97 -3.54 16.49
CA ASP A 232 -27.05 -2.63 16.94
C ASP A 232 -27.48 -1.65 15.84
N SER A 233 -26.58 -1.37 14.88
CA SER A 233 -26.76 -0.44 13.77
C SER A 233 -26.22 -1.03 12.46
N ASP A 234 -25.94 -0.18 11.45
CA ASP A 234 -25.35 -0.57 10.16
C ASP A 234 -24.31 -1.69 10.33
N SER A 235 -24.45 -2.75 9.55
CA SER A 235 -23.57 -3.92 9.65
C SER A 235 -22.14 -3.52 9.30
N HIS A 236 -21.22 -3.75 10.25
CA HIS A 236 -19.78 -3.64 10.02
C HIS A 236 -19.18 -4.95 9.49
N GLY A 237 -20.01 -5.89 9.02
CA GLY A 237 -19.63 -7.25 8.65
C GLY A 237 -20.47 -8.29 9.39
N ASP A 238 -19.94 -9.52 9.49
CA ASP A 238 -20.65 -10.64 10.11
C ASP A 238 -20.13 -10.90 11.53
N LEU A 239 -21.04 -11.26 12.43
CA LEU A 239 -20.73 -11.72 13.79
C LEU A 239 -21.25 -13.14 13.97
N SER A 240 -20.46 -13.99 14.62
CA SER A 240 -20.85 -15.35 14.97
C SER A 240 -20.21 -15.77 16.28
N ILE A 241 -20.82 -16.72 16.99
CA ILE A 241 -20.20 -17.37 18.14
C ILE A 241 -19.58 -18.67 17.66
N ARG A 242 -18.32 -18.90 17.99
CA ARG A 242 -17.56 -20.10 17.59
C ARG A 242 -16.86 -20.68 18.81
N TYR A 243 -16.83 -22.01 18.91
CA TYR A 243 -16.02 -22.69 19.91
C TYR A 243 -14.59 -22.85 19.39
N GLU A 244 -13.60 -22.44 20.18
CA GLU A 244 -12.18 -22.57 19.87
C GLU A 244 -11.56 -23.66 20.75
N GLU A 245 -11.12 -24.76 20.13
CA GLU A 245 -10.57 -25.92 20.83
C GLU A 245 -9.26 -25.59 21.55
N ALA A 246 -8.44 -24.69 21.01
CA ALA A 246 -7.14 -24.35 21.58
C ALA A 246 -7.25 -23.64 22.95
N THR A 247 -8.34 -22.90 23.16
CA THR A 247 -8.62 -22.18 24.41
C THR A 247 -9.73 -22.81 25.23
N GLU A 248 -10.37 -23.87 24.71
CA GLU A 248 -11.55 -24.52 25.30
C GLU A 248 -12.66 -23.51 25.66
N ASP A 249 -12.87 -22.51 24.78
CA ASP A 249 -13.75 -21.37 25.07
C ASP A 249 -14.61 -20.97 23.86
N TYR A 250 -15.74 -20.31 24.14
CA TYR A 250 -16.58 -19.69 23.12
C TYR A 250 -16.13 -18.26 22.85
N LEU A 251 -15.93 -17.94 21.58
CA LEU A 251 -15.48 -16.65 21.10
C LEU A 251 -16.55 -15.97 20.25
N VAL A 252 -16.68 -14.66 20.38
CA VAL A 252 -17.37 -13.84 19.38
C VAL A 252 -16.40 -13.58 18.24
N HIS A 253 -16.65 -14.27 17.14
CA HIS A 253 -15.90 -14.15 15.90
C HIS A 253 -16.51 -13.05 15.01
N ALA A 254 -15.67 -12.15 14.53
CA ALA A 254 -16.06 -11.03 13.67
C ALA A 254 -15.34 -11.08 12.31
N GLU A 255 -16.12 -10.95 11.25
CA GLU A 255 -15.65 -10.78 9.87
C GLU A 255 -15.95 -9.34 9.44
N LEU A 256 -15.06 -8.42 9.79
CA LEU A 256 -15.28 -6.98 9.66
C LEU A 256 -15.00 -6.50 8.25
N THR A 257 -15.86 -5.65 7.69
CA THR A 257 -15.75 -5.12 6.30
C THR A 257 -15.44 -3.63 6.25
N HIS A 258 -15.60 -2.91 7.37
CA HIS A 258 -15.34 -1.48 7.48
C HIS A 258 -14.80 -1.13 8.87
N SER A 259 -13.88 -0.16 8.94
CA SER A 259 -13.42 0.43 10.19
C SER A 259 -14.39 1.50 10.73
N GLY A 260 -14.17 1.92 11.97
CA GLY A 260 -14.96 2.94 12.64
C GLY A 260 -15.60 2.42 13.93
N GLN A 261 -16.45 3.27 14.52
CA GLN A 261 -17.15 2.96 15.76
C GLN A 261 -18.46 2.21 15.45
N ALA A 262 -18.66 1.07 16.10
CA ALA A 262 -19.86 0.27 16.01
C ALA A 262 -20.33 -0.17 17.40
N ALA A 263 -21.53 -0.73 17.48
CA ALA A 263 -22.02 -1.37 18.69
C ALA A 263 -22.68 -2.70 18.33
N PHE A 264 -22.51 -3.70 19.18
CA PHE A 264 -23.13 -5.01 19.03
C PHE A 264 -23.72 -5.51 20.34
N THR A 265 -24.73 -6.35 20.21
CA THR A 265 -25.45 -6.97 21.32
C THR A 265 -25.19 -8.47 21.37
N LEU A 266 -24.90 -8.96 22.56
CA LEU A 266 -25.02 -10.37 22.95
C LEU A 266 -26.36 -10.56 23.67
N GLU A 267 -27.24 -11.38 23.10
CA GLU A 267 -28.55 -11.70 23.65
C GLU A 267 -28.57 -13.15 24.14
N ALA A 268 -28.83 -13.33 25.42
CA ALA A 268 -28.95 -14.64 26.06
C ALA A 268 -30.29 -15.32 25.72
N PRO A 269 -30.42 -16.64 25.93
CA PRO A 269 -31.66 -17.36 25.65
C PRO A 269 -32.88 -16.88 26.45
N ASP A 270 -32.66 -16.27 27.61
CA ASP A 270 -33.69 -15.68 28.46
C ASP A 270 -34.15 -14.27 28.00
N GLY A 271 -33.54 -13.75 26.93
CA GLY A 271 -33.81 -12.43 26.37
C GLY A 271 -33.02 -11.28 27.03
N SER A 272 -32.15 -11.57 28.00
CA SER A 272 -31.25 -10.55 28.56
C SER A 272 -30.20 -10.14 27.52
N LYS A 273 -29.87 -8.83 27.51
CA LYS A 273 -29.00 -8.22 26.49
C LYS A 273 -27.78 -7.57 27.11
N LEU A 274 -26.63 -7.78 26.50
CA LEU A 274 -25.36 -7.16 26.85
C LEU A 274 -24.84 -6.39 25.65
N ASN A 275 -24.69 -5.09 25.81
CA ASN A 275 -24.31 -4.20 24.72
C ASN A 275 -22.83 -3.81 24.85
N TYR A 276 -22.14 -3.80 23.73
CA TYR A 276 -20.72 -3.47 23.63
C TYR A 276 -20.52 -2.39 22.57
N ASP A 277 -19.68 -1.41 22.87
CA ASP A 277 -19.08 -0.54 21.85
C ASP A 277 -17.79 -1.19 21.36
N ILE A 278 -17.55 -1.11 20.05
CA ILE A 278 -16.29 -1.50 19.43
C ILE A 278 -15.76 -0.36 18.57
N MET A 279 -14.50 -0.01 18.77
CA MET A 279 -13.74 0.83 17.85
C MET A 279 -12.90 -0.09 16.96
N ILE A 280 -13.20 -0.13 15.67
CA ILE A 280 -12.50 -0.97 14.70
C ILE A 280 -11.46 -0.13 13.97
N GLU A 281 -10.21 -0.57 14.02
CA GLU A 281 -9.12 -0.05 13.20
C GLU A 281 -8.64 -1.14 12.22
N ARG A 282 -7.67 -0.81 11.35
CA ARG A 282 -7.22 -1.71 10.28
C ARG A 282 -6.69 -3.07 10.77
N ASN A 283 -6.01 -3.07 11.91
CA ASN A 283 -5.27 -4.22 12.44
C ASN A 283 -5.48 -4.41 13.94
N THR A 284 -6.42 -3.69 14.52
CA THR A 284 -6.74 -3.75 15.93
C THR A 284 -8.18 -3.32 16.15
N TYR A 285 -8.67 -3.57 17.34
CA TYR A 285 -9.97 -3.13 17.78
C TYR A 285 -9.91 -2.86 19.28
N GLU A 286 -10.84 -2.06 19.77
CA GLU A 286 -11.06 -1.87 21.21
C GLU A 286 -12.53 -2.12 21.52
N VAL A 287 -12.81 -3.13 22.36
CA VAL A 287 -14.17 -3.43 22.84
C VAL A 287 -14.35 -2.88 24.24
N LYS A 288 -15.46 -2.18 24.46
CA LYS A 288 -15.88 -1.64 25.77
C LYS A 288 -17.33 -2.04 26.04
N LYS A 289 -17.59 -2.59 27.22
CA LYS A 289 -18.95 -2.84 27.68
C LYS A 289 -19.66 -1.52 28.00
N LYS A 290 -20.93 -1.40 27.62
CA LYS A 290 -21.81 -0.29 28.03
C LYS A 290 -22.35 -0.45 29.44
#